data_AF-A0A554V718-F1
#
_entry.id   AF-A0A554V718-F1
#
_cell.length_a   1.000
_cell.length_b   1.000
_cell.length_c   1.000
_cell.angle_alpha   90.00
_cell.angle_beta   90.00
_cell.angle_gamma   90.00
#
_symmetry.space_group_name_H-M   'P 1'
#
loop_
_entity.id
_entity.type
_entity.pdbx_description
1 polymer ?
#
loop_
_entity_poly.entity_id
_entity_poly.type
_entity_poly.pdbx_seq_one_letter_code
_entity_poly.pdbx_strand_id
1 'polypeptide(L)'
;MYEGLCRAAESEPSMRMLHRARVAEVGQDEAGAWARTDDGRRFGADLLIGADGHRSLVRRAVAPGRPDAEFAGYALWLGVAQERDLSFAGRWPGGLDIRDSGDHVLLGYPLASADGSTEPGERRLGWAWYDGTRNALFRRLGAVRGSVSHHSLRATDLDADVRDGLAREAASRWPRPWRDAIADSVARADFVGTPIAEYVPEHLACGRMLLVGDAAHVPTPMTGRGFGTSLDDAEALARHLRDVDADCVPGALLAHEAERLGPARSLVLSGKGFSSSFSRSA
;
A
#
# COMPACT_ATOMS: atom_id res chain seq x y z
N MET A 1 -0.93 -15.09 3.61
CA MET A 1 -1.58 -14.85 2.30
C MET A 1 -0.57 -14.65 1.18
N TYR A 2 0.32 -13.64 1.25
CA TYR A 2 1.38 -13.40 0.24
C TYR A 2 2.19 -14.67 -0.11
N GLU A 3 2.79 -15.33 0.88
CA GLU A 3 3.54 -16.59 0.65
C GLU A 3 2.69 -17.72 0.09
N GLY A 4 1.37 -17.70 0.36
CA GLY A 4 0.43 -18.65 -0.24
C GLY A 4 0.25 -18.39 -1.74
N LEU A 5 0.06 -17.13 -2.11
CA LEU A 5 -0.02 -16.72 -3.52
C LEU A 5 1.29 -16.98 -4.27
N CYS A 6 2.45 -16.62 -3.69
CA CYS A 6 3.74 -16.91 -4.32
C CYS A 6 3.93 -18.41 -4.55
N ARG A 7 3.64 -19.27 -3.56
CA ARG A 7 3.74 -20.73 -3.75
C ARG A 7 2.78 -21.26 -4.81
N ALA A 8 1.54 -20.77 -4.84
CA ALA A 8 0.58 -21.15 -5.88
C ALA A 8 1.10 -20.76 -7.27
N ALA A 9 1.65 -19.55 -7.38
CA ALA A 9 2.20 -19.03 -8.62
C ALA A 9 3.45 -19.82 -9.05
N GLU A 10 4.39 -20.10 -8.14
CA GLU A 10 5.56 -20.96 -8.41
C GLU A 10 5.19 -22.38 -8.83
N SER A 11 4.03 -22.88 -8.39
CA SER A 11 3.53 -24.21 -8.75
C SER A 11 2.82 -24.29 -10.10
N GLU A 12 2.51 -23.15 -10.73
CA GLU A 12 1.80 -23.08 -12.02
C GLU A 12 2.78 -23.28 -13.19
N PRO A 13 2.73 -24.41 -13.94
CA PRO A 13 3.73 -24.72 -14.95
C PRO A 13 3.81 -23.71 -16.10
N SER A 14 2.71 -23.02 -16.38
CA SER A 14 2.63 -21.99 -17.43
C SER A 14 3.23 -20.64 -17.02
N MET A 15 3.55 -20.45 -15.73
CA MET A 15 4.07 -19.18 -15.22
C MET A 15 5.55 -19.30 -14.85
N ARG A 16 6.33 -18.31 -15.28
CA ARG A 16 7.74 -18.19 -14.94
C ARG A 16 7.97 -16.99 -14.02
N MET A 17 8.34 -17.24 -12.77
CA MET A 17 8.73 -16.19 -11.83
C MET A 17 10.23 -15.86 -11.95
N LEU A 18 10.53 -14.57 -12.13
CA LEU A 18 11.89 -14.06 -12.19
C LEU A 18 12.12 -13.10 -11.01
N HIS A 19 12.90 -13.54 -10.03
CA HIS A 19 13.33 -12.68 -8.92
C HIS A 19 14.59 -11.91 -9.28
N ARG A 20 14.85 -10.82 -8.53
CA ARG A 20 16.01 -9.93 -8.76
C ARG A 20 16.08 -9.42 -10.22
N ALA A 21 14.92 -9.21 -10.82
CA ALA A 21 14.74 -8.70 -12.18
C ALA A 21 14.00 -7.35 -12.10
N ARG A 22 14.67 -6.32 -11.58
CA ARG A 22 14.04 -5.02 -11.40
C ARG A 22 13.85 -4.35 -12.76
N VAL A 23 12.60 -4.13 -13.16
CA VAL A 23 12.27 -3.40 -14.39
C VAL A 23 12.71 -1.94 -14.23
N ALA A 24 13.47 -1.45 -15.21
CA ALA A 24 14.01 -0.10 -15.28
C ALA A 24 13.44 0.71 -16.45
N GLU A 25 12.89 0.04 -17.47
CA GLU A 25 12.27 0.69 -18.63
C GLU A 25 11.19 -0.22 -19.22
N VAL A 26 10.15 0.38 -19.80
CA VAL A 26 9.11 -0.32 -20.56
C VAL A 26 8.80 0.44 -21.85
N GLY A 27 8.28 -0.27 -22.83
CA GLY A 27 7.78 0.33 -24.06
C GLY A 27 6.94 -0.65 -24.85
N GLN A 28 6.43 -0.19 -25.98
CA GLN A 28 5.59 -0.96 -26.89
C GLN A 28 5.71 -0.42 -28.31
N ASP A 29 5.38 -1.28 -29.26
CA ASP A 29 5.25 -0.97 -30.69
C ASP A 29 4.08 -1.79 -31.28
N GLU A 30 3.93 -1.79 -32.60
CA GLU A 30 2.87 -2.54 -33.29
C GLU A 30 2.96 -4.05 -33.01
N ALA A 31 4.18 -4.58 -32.86
CA ALA A 31 4.45 -6.00 -32.70
C ALA A 31 4.27 -6.50 -31.26
N GLY A 32 4.47 -5.65 -30.25
CA GLY A 32 4.31 -6.08 -28.86
C GLY A 32 4.67 -5.03 -27.81
N ALA A 33 4.57 -5.43 -26.55
CA ALA A 33 5.09 -4.68 -25.40
C ALA A 33 6.38 -5.32 -24.89
N TRP A 34 7.18 -4.54 -24.17
CA TRP A 34 8.44 -5.02 -23.60
C TRP A 34 8.82 -4.34 -22.30
N ALA A 35 9.60 -5.05 -21.50
CA ALA A 35 10.27 -4.56 -20.30
C ALA A 35 11.77 -4.78 -20.39
N ARG A 36 12.56 -3.83 -19.89
CA ARG A 36 14.01 -3.95 -19.73
C ARG A 36 14.38 -3.83 -18.24
N THR A 37 15.19 -4.76 -17.76
CA THR A 37 15.69 -4.76 -16.38
C THR A 37 16.91 -3.85 -16.22
N ASP A 38 17.24 -3.51 -14.99
CA ASP A 38 18.42 -2.69 -14.64
C ASP A 38 19.76 -3.36 -14.97
N ASP A 39 19.78 -4.69 -15.09
CA ASP A 39 20.93 -5.46 -15.60
C ASP A 39 20.95 -5.61 -17.15
N GLY A 40 20.05 -4.93 -17.86
CA GLY A 40 20.03 -4.83 -19.31
C GLY A 40 19.29 -5.95 -20.05
N ARG A 41 18.76 -6.98 -19.37
CA ARG A 41 17.93 -8.01 -20.02
C ARG A 41 16.61 -7.41 -20.52
N ARG A 42 16.18 -7.82 -21.72
CA ARG A 42 14.91 -7.39 -22.33
C ARG A 42 13.96 -8.57 -22.46
N PHE A 43 12.70 -8.34 -22.15
CA PHE A 43 11.61 -9.31 -22.26
C PHE A 43 10.51 -8.70 -23.14
N GLY A 44 10.15 -9.38 -24.23
CA GLY A 44 9.03 -9.00 -25.10
C GLY A 44 7.82 -9.90 -24.84
N ALA A 45 6.62 -9.37 -25.02
CA ALA A 45 5.35 -10.07 -24.86
C ALA A 45 4.24 -9.37 -25.67
N ASP A 46 3.11 -10.05 -25.88
CA ASP A 46 1.94 -9.47 -26.56
C ASP A 46 1.30 -8.34 -25.74
N LEU A 47 1.47 -8.37 -24.41
CA LEU A 47 0.98 -7.38 -23.47
C LEU A 47 1.93 -7.22 -22.27
N LEU A 48 1.87 -6.06 -21.61
CA LEU A 48 2.60 -5.77 -20.37
C LEU A 48 1.67 -5.25 -19.29
N ILE A 49 1.72 -5.87 -18.10
CA ILE A 49 0.91 -5.49 -16.95
C ILE A 49 1.79 -4.75 -15.94
N GLY A 50 1.42 -3.51 -15.63
CA GLY A 50 1.93 -2.75 -14.50
C GLY A 50 1.25 -3.16 -13.22
N ALA A 51 1.92 -4.00 -12.43
CA ALA A 51 1.56 -4.36 -11.06
C ALA A 51 2.67 -3.94 -10.07
N ASP A 52 3.37 -2.85 -10.39
CA ASP A 52 4.61 -2.37 -9.77
C ASP A 52 4.38 -1.31 -8.66
N GLY A 53 3.16 -1.26 -8.13
CA GLY A 53 2.80 -0.50 -6.94
C GLY A 53 2.67 1.02 -7.16
N HIS A 54 2.49 1.75 -6.06
CA HIS A 54 2.19 3.19 -6.10
C HIS A 54 3.27 4.07 -6.74
N ARG A 55 4.48 3.54 -6.99
CA ARG A 55 5.58 4.22 -7.71
C ARG A 55 5.76 3.71 -9.14
N SER A 56 4.66 3.25 -9.73
CA SER A 56 4.65 2.55 -11.01
C SER A 56 5.44 3.28 -12.11
N LEU A 57 6.40 2.56 -12.67
CA LEU A 57 7.11 2.93 -13.88
C LEU A 57 6.21 2.72 -15.10
N VAL A 58 5.38 1.68 -15.10
CA VAL A 58 4.44 1.41 -16.20
C VAL A 58 3.39 2.52 -16.32
N ARG A 59 2.93 3.06 -15.19
CA ARG A 59 1.99 4.19 -15.18
C ARG A 59 2.54 5.42 -15.87
N ARG A 60 3.86 5.65 -15.87
CA ARG A 60 4.49 6.75 -16.63
C ARG A 60 4.30 6.61 -18.14
N ALA A 61 4.22 5.38 -18.65
CA ALA A 61 3.95 5.11 -20.05
C ALA A 61 2.45 5.17 -20.38
N VAL A 62 1.59 4.69 -19.47
CA VAL A 62 0.13 4.63 -19.67
C VAL A 62 -0.56 5.99 -19.45
N ALA A 63 -0.17 6.72 -18.41
CA ALA A 63 -0.79 7.99 -18.00
C ALA A 63 0.28 9.08 -17.75
N PRO A 64 1.00 9.52 -18.81
CA PRO A 64 2.14 10.43 -18.66
C PRO A 64 1.79 11.82 -18.12
N GLY A 65 0.53 12.25 -18.22
CA GLY A 65 0.08 13.56 -17.71
C GLY A 65 0.10 13.66 -16.18
N ARG A 66 -0.17 12.55 -15.47
CA ARG A 66 -0.20 12.48 -14.00
C ARG A 66 0.34 11.13 -13.54
N PRO A 67 1.66 10.89 -13.63
CA PRO A 67 2.18 9.54 -13.42
C PRO A 67 2.47 9.21 -11.95
N ASP A 68 2.49 10.20 -11.07
CA ASP A 68 2.93 10.03 -9.68
C ASP A 68 1.75 10.00 -8.71
N ALA A 69 1.83 9.09 -7.74
CA ALA A 69 0.93 9.11 -6.59
C ALA A 69 1.36 10.24 -5.65
N GLU A 70 0.38 11.04 -5.23
CA GLU A 70 0.62 12.26 -4.46
C GLU A 70 0.52 11.99 -2.97
N PHE A 71 1.44 12.57 -2.21
CA PHE A 71 1.44 12.56 -0.77
C PHE A 71 0.19 13.27 -0.24
N ALA A 72 -0.64 12.53 0.49
CA ALA A 72 -1.96 12.95 0.95
C ALA A 72 -1.91 13.94 2.15
N GLY A 73 -0.72 14.32 2.60
CA GLY A 73 -0.56 15.30 3.68
C GLY A 73 -0.61 14.72 5.09
N TYR A 74 -0.43 13.41 5.24
CA TYR A 74 -0.30 12.75 6.53
C TYR A 74 0.49 11.44 6.41
N ALA A 75 0.99 10.97 7.54
CA ALA A 75 1.68 9.69 7.64
C ALA A 75 0.88 8.68 8.46
N LEU A 76 1.25 7.42 8.33
CA LEU A 76 0.71 6.32 9.11
C LEU A 76 1.84 5.58 9.82
N TRP A 77 1.83 5.63 11.14
CA TRP A 77 2.71 4.83 11.99
C TRP A 77 2.04 3.48 12.27
N LEU A 78 2.77 2.39 12.10
CA LEU A 78 2.25 1.03 12.23
C LEU A 78 3.19 0.20 13.09
N GLY A 79 2.61 -0.58 14.00
CA GLY A 79 3.35 -1.53 14.81
C GLY A 79 2.47 -2.64 15.34
N VAL A 80 3.13 -3.63 15.93
CA VAL A 80 2.48 -4.78 16.56
C VAL A 80 3.18 -5.03 17.90
N ALA A 81 2.38 -5.26 18.94
CA ALA A 81 2.87 -5.68 20.25
C ALA A 81 2.34 -7.08 20.61
N GLN A 82 3.13 -7.87 21.30
CA GLN A 82 2.74 -9.19 21.81
C GLN A 82 2.06 -9.04 23.16
N GLU A 83 0.98 -9.78 23.42
CA GLU A 83 0.26 -9.70 24.68
C GLU A 83 1.16 -9.96 25.89
N ARG A 84 1.99 -11.01 25.85
CA ARG A 84 2.92 -11.37 26.93
C ARG A 84 3.93 -10.28 27.29
N ASP A 85 4.23 -9.38 26.36
CA ASP A 85 5.19 -8.29 26.56
C ASP A 85 4.50 -7.03 27.12
N LEU A 86 3.15 -7.03 27.18
CA LEU A 86 2.36 -5.92 27.69
C LEU A 86 1.97 -6.16 29.15
N SER A 87 2.23 -5.15 29.99
CA SER A 87 1.71 -5.10 31.35
C SER A 87 0.24 -4.66 31.35
N PHE A 88 -0.64 -5.50 30.82
CA PHE A 88 -2.06 -5.20 30.63
C PHE A 88 -2.94 -5.99 31.62
N ALA A 89 -3.63 -5.27 32.52
CA ALA A 89 -4.58 -5.84 33.47
C ALA A 89 -6.06 -5.56 33.10
N GLY A 90 -6.32 -5.08 31.87
CA GLY A 90 -7.65 -4.68 31.43
C GLY A 90 -8.39 -5.77 30.63
N ARG A 91 -9.56 -5.42 30.09
CA ARG A 91 -10.30 -6.29 29.17
C ARG A 91 -9.66 -6.28 27.78
N TRP A 92 -9.30 -7.46 27.27
CA TRP A 92 -8.76 -7.60 25.92
C TRP A 92 -9.72 -7.02 24.86
N PRO A 93 -9.24 -6.23 23.87
CA PRO A 93 -10.08 -5.69 22.81
C PRO A 93 -10.77 -6.80 22.01
N GLY A 94 -12.07 -6.64 21.76
CA GLY A 94 -12.88 -7.64 21.04
C GLY A 94 -12.89 -7.47 19.52
N GLY A 95 -12.31 -6.39 18.99
CA GLY A 95 -12.36 -6.07 17.57
C GLY A 95 -11.67 -4.75 17.25
N LEU A 96 -11.95 -4.20 16.07
CA LEU A 96 -11.43 -2.91 15.63
C LEU A 96 -11.91 -1.78 16.54
N ASP A 97 -10.96 -0.96 16.99
CA ASP A 97 -11.18 0.26 17.78
C ASP A 97 -10.65 1.45 16.99
N ILE A 98 -11.50 2.46 16.77
CA ILE A 98 -11.14 3.69 16.05
C ILE A 98 -11.26 4.86 17.02
N ARG A 99 -10.17 5.61 17.19
CA ARG A 99 -10.09 6.77 18.08
C ARG A 99 -9.65 7.99 17.31
N ASP A 100 -10.48 9.02 17.33
CA ASP A 100 -10.18 10.33 16.76
C ASP A 100 -9.63 11.26 17.86
N SER A 101 -8.58 12.02 17.55
CA SER A 101 -8.01 13.07 18.39
C SER A 101 -7.55 14.25 17.52
N GLY A 102 -8.42 14.73 16.63
CA GLY A 102 -8.14 15.85 15.72
C GLY A 102 -7.20 15.44 14.60
N ASP A 103 -5.96 15.93 14.62
CA ASP A 103 -4.95 15.65 13.57
C ASP A 103 -4.35 14.25 13.66
N HIS A 104 -4.96 13.42 14.50
CA HIS A 104 -4.56 12.06 14.74
C HIS A 104 -5.78 11.15 14.76
N VAL A 105 -5.64 10.00 14.12
CA VAL A 105 -6.60 8.91 14.22
C VAL A 105 -5.83 7.63 14.54
N LEU A 106 -6.29 6.88 15.53
CA LEU A 106 -5.73 5.59 15.88
C LEU A 106 -6.72 4.48 15.51
N LEU A 107 -6.24 3.48 14.79
CA LEU A 107 -6.90 2.20 14.57
C LEU A 107 -6.15 1.14 15.37
N GLY A 108 -6.80 0.56 16.37
CA GLY A 108 -6.28 -0.56 17.14
C GLY A 108 -7.08 -1.83 16.86
N TYR A 109 -6.43 -2.98 16.73
CA TYR A 109 -7.12 -4.24 16.47
C TYR A 109 -6.38 -5.44 17.08
N PRO A 110 -7.13 -6.41 17.63
CA PRO A 110 -6.54 -7.67 18.07
C PRO A 110 -6.11 -8.50 16.86
N LEU A 111 -5.00 -9.20 17.02
CA LEU A 111 -4.45 -10.13 16.04
C LEU A 111 -4.21 -11.47 16.74
N ALA A 112 -4.44 -12.56 16.01
CA ALA A 112 -3.91 -13.87 16.40
C ALA A 112 -2.38 -13.82 16.41
N SER A 113 -1.73 -14.78 17.06
CA SER A 113 -0.29 -15.03 16.95
C SER A 113 0.12 -15.35 15.49
N ALA A 114 1.42 -15.51 15.23
CA ALA A 114 1.91 -15.83 13.88
C ALA A 114 1.43 -17.21 13.37
N ASP A 115 1.24 -18.17 14.27
CA ASP A 115 0.70 -19.51 14.00
C ASP A 115 -0.84 -19.58 14.10
N GLY A 116 -1.51 -18.45 14.34
CA GLY A 116 -2.98 -18.35 14.35
C GLY A 116 -3.64 -18.64 15.70
N SER A 117 -2.87 -18.87 16.76
CA SER A 117 -3.38 -18.97 18.13
C SER A 117 -4.07 -17.67 18.58
N THR A 118 -5.14 -17.85 19.35
CA THR A 118 -5.87 -16.75 20.01
C THR A 118 -5.89 -16.90 21.52
N GLU A 119 -5.06 -17.79 22.06
CA GLU A 119 -4.96 -18.05 23.50
C GLU A 119 -4.35 -16.83 24.24
N PRO A 120 -4.85 -16.50 25.45
CA PRO A 120 -4.27 -15.45 26.27
C PRO A 120 -2.76 -15.63 26.48
N GLY A 121 -2.00 -14.56 26.25
CA GLY A 121 -0.53 -14.53 26.31
C GLY A 121 0.13 -14.63 24.93
N GLU A 122 -0.52 -15.27 23.95
CA GLU A 122 0.00 -15.45 22.59
C GLU A 122 -0.60 -14.46 21.58
N ARG A 123 -1.68 -13.77 21.96
CA ARG A 123 -2.33 -12.79 21.09
C ARG A 123 -1.44 -11.58 20.85
N ARG A 124 -1.80 -10.79 19.84
CA ARG A 124 -1.09 -9.57 19.45
C ARG A 124 -2.06 -8.39 19.36
N LEU A 125 -1.54 -7.19 19.54
CA LEU A 125 -2.24 -5.94 19.26
C LEU A 125 -1.57 -5.26 18.07
N GLY A 126 -2.29 -5.15 16.97
CA GLY A 126 -1.91 -4.27 15.87
C GLY A 126 -2.41 -2.85 16.13
N TRP A 127 -1.61 -1.87 15.78
CA TRP A 127 -1.98 -0.47 15.85
C TRP A 127 -1.53 0.27 14.58
N ALA A 128 -2.35 1.22 14.17
CA ALA A 128 -2.15 2.06 13.00
C ALA A 128 -2.55 3.50 13.37
N TRP A 129 -1.56 4.37 13.52
CA TRP A 129 -1.72 5.74 13.96
C TRP A 129 -1.48 6.71 12.81
N TYR A 130 -2.57 7.28 12.31
CA TYR A 130 -2.60 8.37 11.34
C TYR A 130 -2.17 9.67 12.00
N ASP A 131 -1.21 10.35 11.40
CA ASP A 131 -0.54 11.53 11.95
C ASP A 131 -0.39 12.62 10.88
N GLY A 132 -1.20 13.67 10.99
CA GLY A 132 -1.14 14.85 10.12
C GLY A 132 -0.05 15.86 10.49
N THR A 133 0.61 15.69 11.63
CA THR A 133 1.46 16.74 12.23
C THR A 133 2.94 16.61 11.87
N ARG A 134 3.40 15.40 11.52
CA ARG A 134 4.83 15.11 11.29
C ARG A 134 5.27 15.20 9.83
N ASN A 135 4.53 15.89 8.97
CA ASN A 135 4.86 16.00 7.54
C ASN A 135 6.27 16.55 7.26
N ALA A 136 6.75 17.50 8.07
CA ALA A 136 8.09 18.06 7.95
C ALA A 136 9.19 17.02 8.22
N LEU A 137 8.96 16.08 9.15
CA LEU A 137 9.89 14.98 9.44
C LEU A 137 10.07 14.08 8.21
N PHE A 138 8.97 13.64 7.60
CA PHE A 138 9.01 12.78 6.41
C PHE A 138 9.69 13.45 5.21
N ARG A 139 9.50 14.77 5.04
CA ARG A 139 10.22 15.53 4.01
C ARG A 139 11.72 15.63 4.32
N ARG A 140 12.08 15.96 5.55
CA ARG A 140 13.49 16.10 5.97
C ARG A 140 14.28 14.79 5.78
N LEU A 141 13.66 13.65 6.09
CA LEU A 141 14.26 12.33 5.91
C LEU A 141 14.16 11.80 4.46
N GLY A 142 13.62 12.60 3.54
CA GLY A 142 13.54 12.26 2.12
C GLY A 142 12.51 11.17 1.78
N ALA A 143 11.67 10.79 2.73
CA ALA A 143 10.53 9.89 2.53
C ALA A 143 9.44 10.53 1.66
N VAL A 144 9.38 11.86 1.63
CA VAL A 144 8.56 12.65 0.70
C VAL A 144 9.45 13.68 0.00
N ARG A 145 9.35 13.81 -1.33
CA ARG A 145 10.05 14.85 -2.11
C ARG A 145 9.06 15.57 -3.02
N GLY A 146 8.96 16.89 -2.88
CA GLY A 146 7.88 17.64 -3.51
C GLY A 146 6.52 17.12 -3.03
N SER A 147 5.68 16.67 -3.97
CA SER A 147 4.39 16.02 -3.71
C SER A 147 4.46 14.49 -3.72
N VAL A 148 5.63 13.86 -3.91
CA VAL A 148 5.72 12.41 -4.15
C VAL A 148 6.23 11.67 -2.92
N SER A 149 5.54 10.58 -2.57
CA SER A 149 5.97 9.60 -1.56
C SER A 149 7.02 8.64 -2.14
N HIS A 150 8.14 8.46 -1.43
CA HIS A 150 9.28 7.68 -1.92
C HIS A 150 9.50 6.37 -1.17
N HIS A 151 9.51 6.42 0.16
CA HIS A 151 9.77 5.26 1.01
C HIS A 151 9.17 5.44 2.40
N SER A 152 8.96 4.33 3.10
CA SER A 152 8.59 4.31 4.50
C SER A 152 9.83 4.39 5.38
N LEU A 153 9.71 5.05 6.53
CA LEU A 153 10.73 5.16 7.56
C LEU A 153 10.62 3.98 8.52
N ARG A 154 11.73 3.31 8.79
CA ARG A 154 11.88 2.35 9.90
C ARG A 154 12.20 3.10 11.18
N ALA A 155 11.96 2.47 12.33
CA ALA A 155 12.38 3.03 13.61
C ALA A 155 13.89 3.36 13.66
N THR A 156 14.73 2.60 12.95
CA THR A 156 16.18 2.84 12.84
C THR A 156 16.54 4.09 12.04
N ASP A 157 15.62 4.62 11.23
CA ASP A 157 15.81 5.86 10.48
C ASP A 157 15.51 7.10 11.35
N LEU A 158 15.07 6.89 12.60
CA LEU A 158 14.62 7.94 13.52
C LEU A 158 15.56 8.09 14.71
N ASP A 159 15.92 9.33 15.01
CA ASP A 159 16.63 9.68 16.23
C ASP A 159 15.80 9.35 17.47
N ALA A 160 16.47 9.14 18.61
CA ALA A 160 15.83 8.79 19.87
C ALA A 160 14.76 9.80 20.29
N ASP A 161 14.99 11.10 20.10
CA ASP A 161 14.03 12.15 20.45
C ASP A 161 12.70 12.03 19.70
N VAL A 162 12.74 11.63 18.43
CA VAL A 162 11.54 11.41 17.62
C VAL A 162 10.79 10.19 18.13
N ARG A 163 11.50 9.09 18.39
CA ARG A 163 10.93 7.84 18.90
C ARG A 163 10.29 8.03 20.27
N ASP A 164 11.01 8.64 21.20
CA ASP A 164 10.52 8.95 22.54
C ASP A 164 9.37 9.96 22.48
N GLY A 165 9.40 10.88 21.53
CA GLY A 165 8.30 11.80 21.23
C GLY A 165 7.01 11.08 20.84
N LEU A 166 7.08 10.05 19.99
CA LEU A 166 5.94 9.21 19.62
C LEU A 166 5.35 8.50 20.85
N ALA A 167 6.20 7.90 21.70
CA ALA A 167 5.75 7.22 22.92
C ALA A 167 5.11 8.18 23.93
N ARG A 168 5.72 9.36 24.15
CA ARG A 168 5.16 10.40 25.04
C ARG A 168 3.80 10.89 24.54
N GLU A 169 3.67 11.15 23.25
CA GLU A 169 2.40 11.60 22.69
C GLU A 169 1.34 10.51 22.77
N ALA A 170 1.68 9.26 22.43
CA ALA A 170 0.78 8.13 22.59
C ALA A 170 0.27 7.98 24.02
N ALA A 171 1.14 8.19 25.02
CA ALA A 171 0.77 8.11 26.43
C ALA A 171 -0.27 9.16 26.85
N SER A 172 -0.23 10.34 26.22
CA SER A 172 -1.16 11.45 26.48
C SER A 172 -2.47 11.35 25.71
N ARG A 173 -2.47 10.73 24.52
CA ARG A 173 -3.64 10.71 23.62
C ARG A 173 -4.44 9.43 23.69
N TRP A 174 -3.77 8.28 23.84
CA TRP A 174 -4.41 7.00 23.61
C TRP A 174 -4.69 6.26 24.91
N PRO A 175 -5.87 5.61 25.03
CA PRO A 175 -6.15 4.78 26.19
C PRO A 175 -5.30 3.50 26.16
N ARG A 176 -5.27 2.80 27.29
CA ARG A 176 -4.83 1.39 27.30
C ARG A 176 -5.85 0.53 26.54
N PRO A 177 -5.42 -0.53 25.85
CA PRO A 177 -4.04 -1.03 25.77
C PRO A 177 -3.16 -0.34 24.71
N TRP A 178 -3.71 0.54 23.88
CA TRP A 178 -3.03 1.03 22.68
C TRP A 178 -1.76 1.84 22.96
N ARG A 179 -1.78 2.73 23.96
CA ARG A 179 -0.55 3.46 24.34
C ARG A 179 0.56 2.52 24.82
N ASP A 180 0.21 1.43 25.49
CA ASP A 180 1.19 0.47 26.01
C ASP A 180 1.77 -0.34 24.83
N ALA A 181 0.93 -0.72 23.86
CA ALA A 181 1.37 -1.36 22.62
C ALA A 181 2.30 -0.47 21.78
N ILE A 182 1.97 0.82 21.65
CA ILE A 182 2.83 1.78 20.95
C ILE A 182 4.16 1.95 21.70
N ALA A 183 4.13 2.08 23.04
CA ALA A 183 5.34 2.21 23.85
C ALA A 183 6.26 0.97 23.72
N ASP A 184 5.70 -0.24 23.73
CA ASP A 184 6.44 -1.47 23.48
C ASP A 184 7.09 -1.48 22.08
N SER A 185 6.31 -1.22 21.03
CA SER A 185 6.83 -1.17 19.65
C SER A 185 7.95 -0.13 19.50
N VAL A 186 7.81 1.04 20.15
CA VAL A 186 8.86 2.08 20.15
C VAL A 186 10.11 1.62 20.88
N ALA A 187 9.98 1.01 22.07
CA ALA A 187 11.10 0.52 22.87
C ALA A 187 11.90 -0.56 22.12
N ARG A 188 11.22 -1.45 21.40
CA ARG A 188 11.84 -2.49 20.57
C ARG A 188 12.34 -1.98 19.22
N ALA A 189 12.08 -0.72 18.87
CA ALA A 189 12.31 -0.15 17.55
C ALA A 189 11.69 -1.00 16.41
N ASP A 190 10.49 -1.53 16.67
CA ASP A 190 9.76 -2.43 15.78
C ASP A 190 8.43 -1.78 15.35
N PHE A 191 8.57 -0.75 14.53
CA PHE A 191 7.46 -0.04 13.90
C PHE A 191 7.95 0.64 12.61
N VAL A 192 6.99 1.03 11.77
CA VAL A 192 7.24 1.73 10.50
C VAL A 192 6.36 2.98 10.42
N GLY A 193 6.91 4.06 9.89
CA GLY A 193 6.16 5.25 9.49
C GLY A 193 6.07 5.32 7.98
N THR A 194 4.87 5.36 7.41
CA THR A 194 4.70 5.44 5.96
C THR A 194 3.97 6.72 5.57
N PRO A 195 4.54 7.58 4.71
CA PRO A 195 3.81 8.71 4.15
C PRO A 195 2.74 8.19 3.20
N ILE A 196 1.49 8.61 3.41
CA ILE A 196 0.38 8.10 2.60
C ILE A 196 0.37 8.75 1.23
N ALA A 197 0.43 7.91 0.20
CA ALA A 197 0.28 8.32 -1.18
C ALA A 197 -1.13 7.98 -1.66
N GLU A 198 -1.68 8.79 -2.56
CA GLU A 198 -2.95 8.52 -3.23
C GLU A 198 -2.86 8.83 -4.72
N TYR A 199 -3.58 8.06 -5.53
CA TYR A 199 -3.59 8.22 -6.99
C TYR A 199 -4.96 7.86 -7.56
N VAL A 200 -5.59 8.84 -8.21
CA VAL A 200 -6.87 8.67 -8.91
C VAL A 200 -6.58 8.44 -10.39
N PRO A 201 -6.87 7.26 -10.97
CA PRO A 201 -6.57 6.99 -12.37
C PRO A 201 -7.40 7.83 -13.34
N GLU A 202 -6.75 8.26 -14.42
CA GLU A 202 -7.40 8.79 -15.62
C GLU A 202 -7.47 7.74 -16.73
N HIS A 203 -6.43 6.92 -16.84
CA HIS A 203 -6.33 5.77 -17.73
C HIS A 203 -5.79 4.57 -16.96
N LEU A 204 -6.24 3.38 -17.36
CA LEU A 204 -5.72 2.08 -16.94
C LEU A 204 -4.97 1.39 -18.07
N ALA A 205 -5.32 1.64 -19.33
CA ALA A 205 -4.76 0.99 -20.50
C ALA A 205 -4.19 2.01 -21.50
N CYS A 206 -3.11 1.62 -22.20
CA CYS A 206 -2.59 2.34 -23.35
C CYS A 206 -1.96 1.33 -24.32
N GLY A 207 -2.57 1.13 -25.48
CA GLY A 207 -2.13 0.13 -26.46
C GLY A 207 -2.13 -1.28 -25.85
N ARG A 208 -0.94 -1.88 -25.72
CA ARG A 208 -0.66 -3.21 -25.18
C ARG A 208 -0.24 -3.19 -23.70
N MET A 209 -0.37 -2.06 -23.02
CA MET A 209 -0.06 -1.92 -21.60
C MET A 209 -1.31 -1.71 -20.75
N LEU A 210 -1.35 -2.33 -19.57
CA LEU A 210 -2.43 -2.18 -18.59
C LEU A 210 -1.89 -2.01 -17.17
N LEU A 211 -2.53 -1.17 -16.36
CA LEU A 211 -2.24 -0.98 -14.93
C LEU A 211 -3.25 -1.77 -14.07
N VAL A 212 -2.77 -2.38 -12.99
CA VAL A 212 -3.62 -3.05 -11.97
C VAL A 212 -3.14 -2.74 -10.56
N GLY A 213 -4.02 -2.88 -9.56
CA GLY A 213 -3.71 -2.64 -8.15
C GLY A 213 -3.13 -1.25 -7.91
N ASP A 214 -2.16 -1.12 -7.00
CA ASP A 214 -1.57 0.17 -6.64
C ASP A 214 -0.85 0.90 -7.80
N ALA A 215 -0.51 0.19 -8.89
CA ALA A 215 -0.03 0.88 -10.09
C ALA A 215 -1.17 1.65 -10.78
N ALA A 216 -2.40 1.13 -10.72
CA ALA A 216 -3.60 1.73 -11.29
C ALA A 216 -4.30 2.72 -10.34
N HIS A 217 -4.49 2.35 -9.08
CA HIS A 217 -5.28 3.14 -8.12
C HIS A 217 -4.67 3.01 -6.73
N VAL A 218 -4.37 4.14 -6.10
CA VAL A 218 -3.77 4.14 -4.76
C VAL A 218 -4.79 4.82 -3.83
N PRO A 219 -5.64 4.05 -3.14
CA PRO A 219 -6.56 4.61 -2.15
C PRO A 219 -5.87 4.80 -0.80
N THR A 220 -6.42 5.67 0.04
CA THR A 220 -6.03 5.70 1.46
C THR A 220 -6.25 4.31 2.12
N PRO A 221 -5.34 3.87 3.01
CA PRO A 221 -5.50 2.62 3.74
C PRO A 221 -6.80 2.52 4.53
N MET A 222 -7.41 3.66 4.91
CA MET A 222 -8.69 3.70 5.62
C MET A 222 -9.84 3.04 4.86
N THR A 223 -9.75 2.94 3.54
CA THR A 223 -10.77 2.21 2.77
C THR A 223 -10.79 0.73 3.13
N GLY A 224 -9.65 0.15 3.55
CA GLY A 224 -9.52 -1.28 3.81
C GLY A 224 -9.71 -2.18 2.57
N ARG A 225 -9.70 -1.60 1.37
CA ARG A 225 -10.16 -2.27 0.13
C ARG A 225 -9.10 -2.44 -0.95
N GLY A 226 -7.92 -1.82 -0.82
CA GLY A 226 -6.88 -1.85 -1.86
C GLY A 226 -6.50 -3.26 -2.35
N PHE A 227 -6.31 -4.20 -1.42
CA PHE A 227 -6.02 -5.60 -1.78
C PHE A 227 -7.17 -6.27 -2.54
N GLY A 228 -8.41 -6.16 -2.03
CA GLY A 228 -9.58 -6.75 -2.68
C GLY A 228 -9.80 -6.19 -4.08
N THR A 229 -9.64 -4.87 -4.26
CA THR A 229 -9.77 -4.23 -5.57
C THR A 229 -8.68 -4.66 -6.54
N SER A 230 -7.47 -4.97 -6.05
CA SER A 230 -6.41 -5.55 -6.89
C SER A 230 -6.77 -6.96 -7.39
N LEU A 231 -7.50 -7.75 -6.59
CA LEU A 231 -8.03 -9.05 -7.02
C LEU A 231 -9.14 -8.89 -8.06
N ASP A 232 -10.06 -7.93 -7.85
CA ASP A 232 -11.09 -7.61 -8.84
C ASP A 232 -10.48 -7.24 -10.20
N ASP A 233 -9.35 -6.50 -10.21
CA ASP A 233 -8.65 -6.15 -11.45
C ASP A 233 -8.07 -7.37 -12.15
N ALA A 234 -7.46 -8.29 -11.39
CA ALA A 234 -6.87 -9.51 -11.92
C ALA A 234 -7.95 -10.46 -12.49
N GLU A 235 -9.09 -10.58 -11.79
CA GLU A 235 -10.23 -11.37 -12.26
C GLU A 235 -10.83 -10.79 -13.55
N ALA A 236 -11.06 -9.48 -13.60
CA ALA A 236 -11.55 -8.81 -14.80
C ALA A 236 -10.58 -8.99 -15.97
N LEU A 237 -9.28 -8.88 -15.71
CA LEU A 237 -8.25 -9.05 -16.74
C LEU A 237 -8.26 -10.46 -17.33
N ALA A 238 -8.31 -11.49 -16.47
CA ALA A 238 -8.39 -12.87 -16.90
C ALA A 238 -9.65 -13.16 -17.74
N ARG A 239 -10.75 -12.45 -17.47
CA ARG A 239 -12.00 -12.59 -18.23
C ARG A 239 -11.92 -11.94 -19.61
N HIS A 240 -11.38 -10.72 -19.68
CA HIS A 240 -11.26 -9.97 -20.94
C HIS A 240 -10.17 -10.51 -21.87
N LEU A 241 -9.17 -11.21 -21.34
CA LEU A 241 -8.11 -11.84 -22.15
C LEU A 241 -8.40 -13.31 -22.52
N ARG A 242 -9.52 -13.87 -22.07
CA ARG A 242 -9.84 -15.27 -22.37
C ARG A 242 -10.09 -15.44 -23.87
N ASP A 243 -9.35 -16.36 -24.48
CA ASP A 243 -9.45 -16.69 -25.92
C ASP A 243 -9.23 -15.48 -26.84
N VAL A 244 -8.39 -14.53 -26.43
CA VAL A 244 -8.03 -13.34 -27.21
C VAL A 244 -6.73 -13.56 -27.98
N ASP A 245 -6.80 -13.37 -29.30
CA ASP A 245 -5.61 -13.35 -30.15
C ASP A 245 -4.73 -12.12 -29.88
N ALA A 246 -3.42 -12.25 -30.12
CA ALA A 246 -2.43 -11.20 -29.85
C ALA A 246 -2.76 -9.85 -30.49
N ASP A 247 -3.35 -9.84 -31.69
CA ASP A 247 -3.74 -8.62 -32.41
C ASP A 247 -4.96 -7.91 -31.78
N CYS A 248 -5.77 -8.65 -31.01
CA CYS A 248 -6.96 -8.16 -30.34
C CYS A 248 -6.70 -7.67 -28.91
N VAL A 249 -5.47 -7.84 -28.40
CA VAL A 249 -5.05 -7.43 -27.05
C VAL A 249 -5.42 -5.97 -26.75
N PRO A 250 -5.10 -4.96 -27.60
CA PRO A 250 -5.45 -3.57 -27.28
C PRO A 250 -6.94 -3.35 -27.05
N GLY A 251 -7.79 -4.03 -27.82
CA GLY A 251 -9.25 -3.97 -27.65
C GLY A 251 -9.70 -4.59 -26.32
N ALA A 252 -9.11 -5.73 -25.94
CA ALA A 252 -9.39 -6.38 -24.65
C ALA A 252 -8.96 -5.53 -23.44
N LEU A 253 -7.81 -4.85 -23.53
CA LEU A 253 -7.34 -3.96 -22.45
C LEU A 253 -8.23 -2.72 -22.32
N LEU A 254 -8.75 -2.18 -23.42
CA LEU A 254 -9.74 -1.10 -23.38
C LEU A 254 -11.08 -1.55 -22.78
N ALA A 255 -11.51 -2.79 -23.05
CA ALA A 255 -12.71 -3.36 -22.42
C ALA A 255 -12.52 -3.54 -20.91
N HIS A 256 -11.32 -3.93 -20.46
CA HIS A 256 -10.96 -3.95 -19.05
C HIS A 256 -11.01 -2.55 -18.42
N GLU A 257 -10.41 -1.55 -19.06
CA GLU A 257 -10.47 -0.16 -18.57
C GLU A 257 -11.91 0.32 -18.42
N ALA A 258 -12.77 0.08 -19.42
CA ALA A 258 -14.17 0.48 -19.41
C ALA A 258 -14.94 -0.10 -18.21
N GLU A 259 -14.59 -1.32 -17.77
CA GLU A 259 -15.18 -1.95 -16.59
C GLU A 259 -14.59 -1.42 -15.28
N ARG A 260 -13.26 -1.21 -15.22
CA ARG A 260 -12.53 -1.04 -13.96
C ARG A 260 -12.24 0.41 -13.58
N LEU A 261 -12.17 1.33 -14.55
CA LEU A 261 -11.80 2.72 -14.29
C LEU A 261 -12.78 3.43 -13.33
N GLY A 262 -14.08 3.25 -13.54
CA GLY A 262 -15.13 3.83 -12.68
C GLY A 262 -15.02 3.36 -11.23
N PRO A 263 -15.06 2.05 -10.95
CA PRO A 263 -14.85 1.49 -9.61
C PRO A 263 -13.53 1.92 -8.96
N ALA A 264 -12.41 1.86 -9.71
CA ALA A 264 -11.09 2.25 -9.21
C ALA A 264 -11.06 3.73 -8.78
N ARG A 265 -11.58 4.64 -9.61
CA ARG A 265 -11.71 6.07 -9.26
C ARG A 265 -12.59 6.28 -8.05
N SER A 266 -13.76 5.63 -8.02
CA SER A 266 -14.73 5.77 -6.92
C SER A 266 -14.11 5.37 -5.58
N LEU A 267 -13.31 4.30 -5.56
CA LEU A 267 -12.64 3.83 -4.35
C LEU A 267 -11.68 4.91 -3.81
N VAL A 268 -10.79 5.42 -4.66
CA VAL A 268 -9.80 6.42 -4.23
C VAL A 268 -10.50 7.70 -3.78
N LEU A 269 -11.51 8.15 -4.53
CA LEU A 269 -12.27 9.36 -4.20
C LEU A 269 -13.07 9.22 -2.90
N SER A 270 -13.64 8.04 -2.61
CA SER A 270 -14.36 7.83 -1.34
C SER A 270 -13.48 8.01 -0.10
N GLY A 271 -12.17 7.76 -0.26
CA GLY A 271 -11.19 7.93 0.80
C GLY A 271 -10.73 9.38 1.02
N LYS A 272 -10.86 10.24 0.00
CA LYS A 272 -10.37 11.63 0.04
C LYS A 272 -11.03 12.46 1.14
N GLY A 273 -12.26 12.14 1.55
CA GLY A 273 -12.93 12.79 2.67
C GLY A 273 -12.12 12.65 3.97
N PHE A 274 -11.66 11.43 4.28
CA PHE A 274 -10.78 11.16 5.41
C PHE A 274 -9.45 11.88 5.27
N SER A 275 -8.78 11.75 4.11
CA SER A 275 -7.48 12.41 3.86
C SER A 275 -7.55 13.93 4.03
N SER A 276 -8.68 14.54 3.63
CA SER A 276 -8.89 15.98 3.75
C SER A 276 -9.02 16.48 5.20
N SER A 277 -9.33 15.62 6.18
CA SER A 277 -9.40 16.05 7.59
C SER A 277 -8.02 16.43 8.12
N PHE A 278 -6.96 15.77 7.65
CA PHE A 278 -5.56 16.08 8.04
C PHE A 278 -4.99 17.28 7.30
N SER A 279 -5.54 17.63 6.13
CA SER A 279 -5.09 18.78 5.35
C SER A 279 -5.63 20.13 5.87
N ARG A 280 -6.68 20.12 6.71
CA ARG A 280 -7.30 21.34 7.26
C ARG A 280 -6.57 21.92 8.47
N SER A 281 -5.65 21.16 9.04
CA SER A 281 -4.93 21.51 10.27
C SER A 281 -3.46 21.82 10.06
N ALA A 282 -2.99 21.76 8.81
CA ALA A 282 -1.61 22.01 8.41
C ALA A 282 -1.36 23.49 8.03
#